data_AF-A0A3R7PCN5-F1
#
_entry.id   AF-A0A3R7PCN5-F1
#
_cell.length_a   1.000
_cell.length_b   1.000
_cell.length_c   1.000
_cell.angle_alpha   90.00
_cell.angle_beta   90.00
_cell.angle_gamma   90.00
#
_symmetry.space_group_name_H-M   'P 1'
#
loop_
_entity.id
_entity.type
_entity.pdbx_description
1 polymer ?
#
loop_
_entity_poly.entity_id
_entity_poly.type
_entity_poly.pdbx_seq_one_letter_code
_entity_poly.pdbx_strand_id
1 'polypeptide(L)'
;MNITKDKTIDFPLYYIKPDTKKTEARKIASEYALGWITYQKGTGATGCIIFDIDDTLIDGKERVSGGFEFMVSMYAKVHKLFPVHIVTARPNEDHASCMDMLAGKGICIPPDRLHMLPSELWGKDTCYVEEFKWECHKKCNRIHNGVIARFGDKLWDVAHIQSLRTYLGHVKDKHCCLFFDPYLNGTLSVKLPGQG
;
A
#
# COMPACT_ATOMS: atom_id res chain seq x y z
N MET A 1 -11.39 -12.51 16.81
CA MET A 1 -10.52 -11.81 15.84
C MET A 1 -11.40 -11.32 14.69
N ASN A 2 -11.35 -10.04 14.30
CA ASN A 2 -12.18 -9.48 13.22
C ASN A 2 -11.62 -9.77 11.82
N ILE A 3 -10.89 -10.89 11.69
CA ILE A 3 -10.22 -11.31 10.46
C ILE A 3 -10.77 -12.67 10.05
N THR A 4 -11.15 -12.83 8.79
CA THR A 4 -11.70 -14.07 8.22
C THR A 4 -10.87 -14.47 7.01
N LYS A 5 -10.39 -15.72 6.99
CA LYS A 5 -9.67 -16.26 5.84
C LYS A 5 -10.62 -16.45 4.65
N ASP A 6 -10.18 -16.04 3.46
CA ASP A 6 -10.82 -16.43 2.21
C ASP A 6 -10.49 -17.89 1.90
N LYS A 7 -11.53 -18.71 1.69
CA LYS A 7 -11.40 -20.14 1.38
C LYS A 7 -11.54 -20.44 -0.11
N THR A 8 -11.84 -19.44 -0.92
CA THR A 8 -12.07 -19.58 -2.37
C THR A 8 -10.78 -19.50 -3.19
N ILE A 9 -9.68 -19.08 -2.55
CA ILE A 9 -8.36 -19.01 -3.19
C ILE A 9 -7.34 -19.86 -2.44
N ASP A 10 -6.26 -20.23 -3.13
CA ASP A 10 -5.24 -21.19 -2.70
C ASP A 10 -4.07 -20.56 -1.92
N PHE A 11 -3.97 -19.23 -1.88
CA PHE A 11 -2.99 -18.51 -1.06
C PHE A 11 -3.62 -17.81 0.14
N PRO A 12 -2.83 -17.42 1.16
CA PRO A 12 -3.37 -16.76 2.35
C PRO A 12 -3.90 -15.37 2.02
N LEU A 13 -5.23 -15.23 1.90
CA LEU A 13 -5.97 -13.97 1.89
C LEU A 13 -6.89 -13.91 3.09
N TYR A 14 -6.92 -12.75 3.74
CA TYR A 14 -7.67 -12.51 4.95
C TYR A 14 -8.44 -11.20 4.83
N TYR A 15 -9.75 -11.24 5.05
CA TYR A 15 -10.59 -10.06 5.14
C TYR A 15 -10.69 -9.58 6.57
N ILE A 16 -10.58 -8.28 6.76
CA ILE A 16 -11.18 -7.65 7.93
C ILE A 16 -12.69 -7.60 7.67
N LYS A 17 -13.50 -8.04 8.64
CA LYS A 17 -14.94 -8.26 8.42
C LYS A 17 -15.61 -7.06 7.74
N PRO A 18 -16.45 -7.25 6.70
CA PRO A 18 -17.00 -6.14 5.92
C PRO A 18 -17.86 -5.11 6.69
N ASP A 19 -18.39 -5.48 7.84
CA ASP A 19 -19.16 -4.63 8.77
C ASP A 19 -18.26 -3.78 9.69
N THR A 20 -16.95 -4.01 9.67
CA THR A 20 -15.98 -3.22 10.44
C THR A 20 -15.92 -1.80 9.87
N LYS A 21 -16.08 -0.80 10.75
CA LYS A 21 -15.91 0.62 10.37
C LYS A 21 -14.55 0.84 9.72
N LYS A 22 -14.46 1.66 8.66
CA LYS A 22 -13.21 1.92 7.91
C LYS A 22 -12.05 2.30 8.82
N THR A 23 -12.30 3.14 9.83
CA THR A 23 -11.32 3.55 10.84
C THR A 23 -10.74 2.37 11.61
N GLU A 24 -11.60 1.46 12.08
CA GLU A 24 -11.18 0.26 12.80
C GLU A 24 -10.48 -0.75 11.88
N ALA A 25 -10.94 -0.85 10.62
CA ALA A 25 -10.28 -1.69 9.63
C ALA A 25 -8.84 -1.22 9.32
N ARG A 26 -8.63 0.10 9.17
CA ARG A 26 -7.27 0.67 9.03
C ARG A 26 -6.41 0.39 10.26
N LYS A 27 -6.97 0.53 11.47
CA LYS A 27 -6.26 0.21 12.72
C LYS A 27 -5.78 -1.24 12.74
N ILE A 28 -6.69 -2.20 12.57
CA ILE A 28 -6.38 -3.64 12.57
C ILE A 28 -5.33 -3.98 11.48
N ALA A 29 -5.50 -3.44 10.27
CA ALA A 29 -4.55 -3.64 9.19
C ALA A 29 -3.14 -3.12 9.55
N SER A 30 -3.07 -1.92 10.13
CA SER A 30 -1.80 -1.30 10.54
C SER A 30 -1.11 -2.07 11.66
N GLU A 31 -1.85 -2.57 12.64
CA GLU A 31 -1.31 -3.36 13.76
C GLU A 31 -0.76 -4.69 13.28
N TYR A 32 -1.51 -5.40 12.42
CA TYR A 32 -1.05 -6.65 11.83
C TYR A 32 0.21 -6.45 10.97
N ALA A 33 0.19 -5.45 10.10
CA ALA A 33 1.30 -5.17 9.20
C ALA A 33 2.56 -4.75 9.96
N LEU A 34 2.43 -3.93 11.02
CA LEU A 34 3.54 -3.59 11.89
C LEU A 34 4.14 -4.83 12.56
N GLY A 35 3.31 -5.76 13.02
CA GLY A 35 3.74 -7.05 13.57
C GLY A 35 4.57 -7.86 12.56
N TRP A 36 4.05 -8.01 11.33
CA TRP A 36 4.76 -8.69 10.24
C TRP A 36 6.10 -8.03 9.90
N ILE A 37 6.11 -6.71 9.72
CA ILE A 37 7.33 -5.96 9.36
C ILE A 37 8.37 -6.06 10.48
N THR A 38 7.95 -5.97 11.74
CA THR A 38 8.86 -6.12 12.89
C THR A 38 9.44 -7.53 12.95
N TYR A 39 8.62 -8.55 12.69
CA TYR A 39 9.08 -9.93 12.59
C TYR A 39 10.12 -10.10 11.47
N GLN A 40 9.84 -9.61 10.25
CA GLN A 40 10.77 -9.65 9.12
C GLN A 40 12.09 -8.93 9.43
N LYS A 41 12.02 -7.79 10.14
CA LYS A 41 13.25 -7.12 10.59
C LYS A 41 14.05 -7.97 11.57
N GLY A 42 13.36 -8.60 12.53
CA GLY A 42 13.98 -9.47 13.54
C GLY A 42 14.61 -10.75 12.98
N THR A 43 14.10 -11.25 11.85
CA THR A 43 14.70 -12.40 11.13
C THR A 43 15.84 -12.01 10.19
N GLY A 44 16.18 -10.72 10.10
CA GLY A 44 17.26 -10.21 9.25
C GLY A 44 16.88 -10.08 7.77
N ALA A 45 15.58 -10.03 7.44
CA ALA A 45 15.14 -9.83 6.07
C ALA A 45 15.67 -8.51 5.48
N THR A 46 15.88 -8.50 4.16
CA THR A 46 16.22 -7.31 3.37
C THR A 46 15.06 -6.99 2.42
N GLY A 47 14.86 -5.71 2.13
CA GLY A 47 13.81 -5.27 1.22
C GLY A 47 13.36 -3.84 1.54
N CYS A 48 12.30 -3.40 0.87
CA CYS A 48 11.67 -2.12 1.13
C CYS A 48 10.18 -2.25 1.44
N ILE A 49 9.57 -1.12 1.81
CA ILE A 49 8.13 -0.99 2.00
C ILE A 49 7.60 0.02 0.99
N ILE A 50 6.42 -0.24 0.42
CA ILE A 50 5.78 0.63 -0.57
C ILE A 50 4.44 1.12 -0.02
N PHE A 51 4.20 2.43 -0.09
CA PHE A 51 2.90 3.03 0.21
C PHE A 51 2.36 3.75 -1.03
N ASP A 52 1.04 3.68 -1.22
CA ASP A 52 0.31 4.70 -1.96
C ASP A 52 0.01 5.93 -1.06
N ILE A 53 -0.50 7.02 -1.64
CA ILE A 53 -0.87 8.26 -0.92
C ILE A 53 -2.37 8.33 -0.67
N ASP A 54 -3.14 8.49 -1.74
CA ASP A 54 -4.55 8.87 -1.68
C ASP A 54 -5.39 7.69 -1.18
N ASP A 55 -6.28 7.94 -0.21
CA ASP A 55 -7.04 6.90 0.50
C ASP A 55 -6.21 5.80 1.21
N THR A 56 -4.89 6.02 1.29
CA THR A 56 -3.91 5.18 1.99
C THR A 56 -3.30 5.88 3.21
N LEU A 57 -2.55 6.96 2.98
CA LEU A 57 -1.90 7.77 4.02
C LEU A 57 -2.73 9.01 4.38
N ILE A 58 -3.51 9.52 3.43
CA ILE A 58 -4.38 10.70 3.57
C ILE A 58 -5.73 10.45 2.89
N ASP A 59 -6.76 11.20 3.28
CA ASP A 59 -8.03 11.20 2.56
C ASP A 59 -7.98 12.06 1.28
N GLY A 60 -9.03 12.01 0.45
CA GLY A 60 -9.16 12.85 -0.75
C GLY A 60 -9.24 14.36 -0.52
N LYS A 61 -9.16 14.84 0.73
CA LYS A 61 -9.00 16.25 1.12
C LYS A 61 -7.65 16.49 1.81
N GLU A 62 -6.71 15.56 1.68
CA GLU A 62 -5.37 15.58 2.24
C GLU A 62 -5.32 15.64 3.77
N ARG A 63 -6.34 15.09 4.44
CA ARG A 63 -6.42 15.04 5.90
C ARG A 63 -5.97 13.69 6.43
N VAL A 64 -5.34 13.72 7.61
CA VAL A 64 -4.98 12.53 8.39
C VAL A 64 -6.00 12.36 9.51
N SER A 65 -7.20 11.88 9.15
CA SER A 65 -8.31 11.69 10.11
C SER A 65 -9.28 10.61 9.64
N GLY A 66 -9.85 9.82 10.55
CA GLY A 66 -10.81 8.77 10.18
C GLY A 66 -10.14 7.41 9.92
N GLY A 67 -8.99 7.19 10.53
CA GLY A 67 -8.20 5.96 10.49
C GLY A 67 -6.88 6.11 9.75
N PHE A 68 -6.67 7.21 9.02
CA PHE A 68 -5.40 7.51 8.36
C PHE A 68 -4.27 7.77 9.36
N GLU A 69 -4.60 8.27 10.54
CA GLU A 69 -3.68 8.45 11.67
C GLU A 69 -2.98 7.14 12.06
N PHE A 70 -3.65 5.98 11.93
CA PHE A 70 -3.02 4.68 12.18
C PHE A 70 -2.00 4.31 11.11
N MET A 71 -2.28 4.66 9.85
CA MET A 71 -1.37 4.42 8.73
C MET A 71 -0.15 5.32 8.81
N VAL A 72 -0.32 6.60 9.13
CA VAL A 72 0.79 7.55 9.34
C VAL A 72 1.63 7.18 10.58
N SER A 73 0.98 6.73 11.67
CA SER A 73 1.69 6.23 12.85
C SER A 73 2.50 4.97 12.53
N MET A 74 1.95 4.06 11.72
CA MET A 74 2.69 2.89 11.24
C MET A 74 3.85 3.30 10.33
N TYR A 75 3.64 4.21 9.38
CA TYR A 75 4.69 4.78 8.54
C TYR A 75 5.87 5.28 9.39
N ALA A 76 5.60 6.08 10.43
CA ALA A 76 6.59 6.65 11.35
C ALA A 76 7.38 5.59 12.16
N LYS A 77 6.88 4.36 12.26
CA LYS A 77 7.61 3.24 12.86
C LYS A 77 8.42 2.48 11.81
N VAL A 78 7.82 2.18 10.67
CA VAL A 78 8.43 1.29 9.67
C VAL A 78 9.53 1.95 8.84
N HIS A 79 9.49 3.28 8.66
CA HIS A 79 10.56 4.01 7.96
C HIS A 79 11.92 3.96 8.67
N LYS A 80 11.92 3.55 9.96
CA LYS A 80 13.13 3.32 10.75
C LYS A 80 13.68 1.89 10.60
N LEU A 81 12.87 0.97 10.06
CA LEU A 81 13.20 -0.46 9.97
C LEU A 81 13.68 -0.84 8.56
N PHE A 82 13.03 -0.30 7.53
CA PHE A 82 13.30 -0.56 6.12
C PHE A 82 13.24 0.75 5.31
N PRO A 83 13.93 0.80 4.15
CA PRO A 83 13.68 1.83 3.15
C PRO A 83 12.20 1.88 2.77
N VAL A 84 11.63 3.08 2.70
CA VAL A 84 10.24 3.31 2.28
C VAL A 84 10.23 4.04 0.94
N HIS A 85 9.37 3.57 0.04
CA HIS A 85 9.00 4.23 -1.19
C HIS A 85 7.52 4.61 -1.16
N ILE A 86 7.18 5.74 -1.78
CA ILE A 86 5.82 6.16 -2.02
C ILE A 86 5.57 6.14 -3.52
N VAL A 87 4.48 5.50 -3.96
CA VAL A 87 4.11 5.35 -5.37
C VAL A 87 2.67 5.82 -5.54
N THR A 88 2.48 6.95 -6.22
CA THR A 88 1.16 7.62 -6.37
C THR A 88 0.77 7.82 -7.83
N ALA A 89 -0.53 7.89 -8.09
CA ALA A 89 -1.08 8.24 -9.40
C ALA A 89 -1.16 9.77 -9.64
N ARG A 90 -0.75 10.59 -8.67
CA ARG A 90 -0.60 12.04 -8.86
C ARG A 90 0.45 12.33 -9.97
N PRO A 91 0.27 13.39 -10.78
CA PRO A 91 1.17 13.71 -11.87
C PRO A 91 2.52 14.22 -11.35
N ASN A 92 3.61 13.88 -12.03
CA ASN A 92 4.97 14.17 -11.58
C ASN A 92 5.36 15.66 -11.66
N GLU A 93 4.62 16.49 -12.38
CA GLU A 93 4.78 17.96 -12.31
C GLU A 93 4.49 18.53 -10.92
N ASP A 94 3.68 17.84 -10.11
CA ASP A 94 3.33 18.23 -8.74
C ASP A 94 4.34 17.76 -7.68
N HIS A 95 5.52 17.28 -8.08
CA HIS A 95 6.46 16.61 -7.16
C HIS A 95 6.81 17.43 -5.93
N ALA A 96 7.19 18.70 -6.11
CA ALA A 96 7.53 19.58 -4.99
C ALA A 96 6.32 19.81 -4.06
N SER A 97 5.13 20.08 -4.63
CA SER A 97 3.91 20.29 -3.85
C SER A 97 3.51 19.04 -3.07
N CYS A 98 3.66 17.85 -3.69
CA CYS A 98 3.38 16.58 -3.04
C CYS A 98 4.34 16.31 -1.88
N MET A 99 5.64 16.60 -2.06
CA MET A 99 6.65 16.50 -1.00
C MET A 99 6.33 17.44 0.19
N ASP A 100 5.97 18.68 -0.08
CA ASP A 100 5.58 19.66 0.95
C ASP A 100 4.32 19.21 1.70
N MET A 101 3.32 18.70 0.97
CA MET A 101 2.10 18.15 1.56
C MET A 101 2.43 16.99 2.51
N LEU A 102 3.23 16.01 2.06
CA LEU A 102 3.63 14.86 2.87
C LEU A 102 4.43 15.30 4.11
N ALA A 103 5.38 16.22 3.95
CA ALA A 103 6.15 16.77 5.05
C ALA A 103 5.25 17.46 6.09
N GLY A 104 4.23 18.21 5.64
CA GLY A 104 3.21 18.82 6.51
C GLY A 104 2.35 17.81 7.28
N LYS A 105 2.35 16.53 6.90
CA LYS A 105 1.72 15.42 7.63
C LYS A 105 2.70 14.59 8.46
N GLY A 106 3.96 15.01 8.56
CA GLY A 106 5.02 14.26 9.24
C GLY A 106 5.55 13.06 8.44
N ILE A 107 5.29 13.00 7.13
CA ILE A 107 5.74 11.95 6.22
C ILE A 107 6.94 12.48 5.44
N CYS A 108 8.14 12.25 5.96
CA CYS A 108 9.37 12.68 5.30
C CYS A 108 9.99 11.52 4.51
N ILE A 109 10.18 11.69 3.21
CA ILE A 109 10.88 10.74 2.32
C ILE A 109 11.94 11.47 1.48
N PRO A 110 13.01 10.77 1.06
CA PRO A 110 13.90 11.29 0.02
C PRO A 110 13.16 11.51 -1.31
N PRO A 111 13.48 12.59 -2.07
CA PRO A 111 12.83 12.89 -3.34
C PRO A 111 12.86 11.74 -4.36
N ASP A 112 13.96 10.98 -4.40
CA ASP A 112 14.17 9.82 -5.29
C ASP A 112 13.33 8.60 -4.91
N ARG A 113 12.62 8.65 -3.77
CA ARG A 113 11.71 7.61 -3.28
C ARG A 113 10.23 7.98 -3.37
N LEU A 114 9.92 9.17 -3.89
CA LEU A 114 8.58 9.54 -4.33
C LEU A 114 8.46 9.26 -5.83
N HIS A 115 7.73 8.21 -6.20
CA HIS A 115 7.45 7.87 -7.59
C HIS A 115 6.04 8.36 -7.94
N MET A 116 5.96 9.23 -8.94
CA MET A 116 4.71 9.85 -9.39
C MET A 116 4.46 9.50 -10.85
N LEU A 117 3.18 9.45 -11.23
CA LEU A 117 2.76 9.12 -12.57
C LEU A 117 3.28 10.20 -13.55
N PRO A 118 3.84 9.83 -14.72
CA PRO A 118 4.18 10.82 -15.74
C PRO A 118 2.95 11.67 -16.11
N SER A 119 3.09 13.01 -16.10
CA SER A 119 1.98 13.94 -16.34
C SER A 119 1.20 13.64 -17.62
N GLU A 120 1.86 13.17 -18.68
CA GLU A 120 1.24 12.82 -19.96
C GLU A 120 0.26 11.62 -19.87
N LEU A 121 0.41 10.78 -18.84
CA LEU A 121 -0.46 9.64 -18.55
C LEU A 121 -1.55 9.98 -17.54
N TRP A 122 -1.52 11.17 -16.94
CA TRP A 122 -2.51 11.57 -15.95
C TRP A 122 -3.90 11.77 -16.60
N GLY A 123 -4.94 11.29 -15.92
CA GLY A 123 -6.31 11.28 -16.42
C GLY A 123 -6.57 10.39 -17.64
N LYS A 124 -5.58 9.57 -18.04
CA LYS A 124 -5.75 8.55 -19.08
C LYS A 124 -6.38 7.28 -18.49
N ASP A 125 -6.40 6.22 -19.29
CA ASP A 125 -6.90 4.91 -18.88
C ASP A 125 -6.19 4.38 -17.63
N THR A 126 -6.94 3.72 -16.75
CA THR A 126 -6.43 3.13 -15.51
C THR A 126 -5.31 2.11 -15.75
N CYS A 127 -5.26 1.46 -16.92
CA CYS A 127 -4.17 0.54 -17.26
C CYS A 127 -2.78 1.18 -17.18
N TYR A 128 -2.67 2.49 -17.47
CA TYR A 128 -1.40 3.21 -17.32
C TYR A 128 -0.97 3.35 -15.85
N VAL A 129 -1.94 3.55 -14.94
CA VAL A 129 -1.67 3.57 -13.50
C VAL A 129 -1.24 2.18 -13.02
N GLU A 130 -1.93 1.13 -13.47
CA GLU A 130 -1.58 -0.25 -13.12
C GLU A 130 -0.16 -0.61 -13.58
N GLU A 131 0.17 -0.31 -14.84
CA GLU A 131 1.50 -0.54 -15.41
C GLU A 131 2.56 0.27 -14.67
N PHE A 132 2.33 1.57 -14.46
CA PHE A 132 3.25 2.44 -13.73
C PHE A 132 3.55 1.92 -12.32
N LYS A 133 2.51 1.55 -11.54
CA LYS A 133 2.71 1.04 -10.17
C LYS A 133 3.44 -0.30 -10.18
N TRP A 134 3.19 -1.15 -11.18
CA TRP A 134 3.90 -2.40 -11.34
C TRP A 134 5.38 -2.20 -11.70
N GLU A 135 5.70 -1.28 -12.62
CA GLU A 135 7.08 -0.92 -12.92
C GLU A 135 7.81 -0.37 -11.70
N CYS A 136 7.15 0.46 -10.90
CA CYS A 136 7.69 0.96 -9.63
C CYS A 136 7.96 -0.17 -8.63
N HIS A 137 7.05 -1.15 -8.52
CA HIS A 137 7.27 -2.34 -7.69
C HIS A 137 8.52 -3.11 -8.14
N LYS A 138 8.65 -3.42 -9.44
CA LYS A 138 9.80 -4.14 -9.99
C LYS A 138 11.12 -3.38 -9.75
N LYS A 139 11.10 -2.05 -9.91
CA LYS A 139 12.24 -1.18 -9.61
C LYS A 139 12.64 -1.26 -8.14
N CYS A 140 11.68 -1.11 -7.23
CA CYS A 140 11.93 -1.19 -5.79
C CYS A 140 12.46 -2.56 -5.37
N ASN A 141 11.86 -3.64 -5.88
CA ASN A 141 12.30 -5.01 -5.63
C ASN A 141 13.76 -5.23 -6.06
N ARG A 142 14.16 -4.68 -7.22
CA ARG A 142 15.54 -4.78 -7.72
C ARG A 142 16.54 -3.98 -6.86
N ILE A 143 16.18 -2.77 -6.44
CA ILE A 143 17.06 -1.90 -5.66
C ILE A 143 17.32 -2.48 -4.26
N HIS A 144 16.29 -3.04 -3.63
CA HIS A 144 16.36 -3.46 -2.23
C HIS A 144 16.40 -4.97 -2.02
N ASN A 145 16.51 -5.74 -3.11
CA ASN A 145 16.49 -7.21 -3.10
C ASN A 145 15.24 -7.78 -2.40
N GLY A 146 14.08 -7.18 -2.67
CA GLY A 146 12.81 -7.60 -2.06
C GLY A 146 11.86 -6.45 -1.75
N VAL A 147 10.58 -6.79 -1.62
CA VAL A 147 9.54 -5.92 -1.04
C VAL A 147 8.96 -6.66 0.17
N ILE A 148 9.00 -6.04 1.34
CA ILE A 148 8.52 -6.64 2.60
C ILE A 148 7.00 -6.50 2.71
N ALA A 149 6.50 -5.30 2.40
CA ALA A 149 5.09 -4.97 2.45
C ALA A 149 4.72 -3.87 1.45
N ARG A 150 3.47 -3.89 0.99
CA ARG A 150 2.87 -2.84 0.15
C ARG A 150 1.46 -2.48 0.64
N PHE A 151 1.13 -1.20 0.58
CA PHE A 151 -0.12 -0.63 1.11
C PHE A 151 -0.78 0.27 0.07
N GLY A 152 -2.09 0.09 -0.11
CA GLY A 152 -2.89 0.94 -0.99
C GLY A 152 -4.38 0.66 -0.86
N ASP A 153 -5.24 1.57 -1.30
CA ASP A 153 -6.70 1.39 -1.26
C ASP A 153 -7.23 0.59 -2.45
N LYS A 154 -6.50 0.62 -3.58
CA LYS A 154 -6.84 -0.10 -4.80
C LYS A 154 -6.06 -1.39 -4.91
N LEU A 155 -6.65 -2.37 -5.60
CA LEU A 155 -5.97 -3.65 -5.80
C LEU A 155 -4.69 -3.51 -6.63
N TRP A 156 -4.63 -2.58 -7.60
CA TRP A 156 -3.41 -2.36 -8.39
C TRP A 156 -2.24 -1.80 -7.57
N ASP A 157 -2.50 -1.24 -6.39
CA ASP A 157 -1.45 -0.84 -5.46
C ASP A 157 -0.78 -2.04 -4.79
N VAL A 158 -1.54 -3.14 -4.61
CA VAL A 158 -1.18 -4.24 -3.71
C VAL A 158 -1.11 -5.64 -4.33
N ALA A 159 -1.70 -5.87 -5.50
CA ALA A 159 -1.68 -7.16 -6.19
C ALA A 159 -0.70 -7.20 -7.37
N HIS A 160 -0.28 -8.41 -7.75
CA HIS A 160 0.32 -8.67 -9.06
C HIS A 160 -0.75 -8.59 -10.16
N ILE A 161 -0.39 -8.16 -11.38
CA ILE A 161 -1.34 -7.99 -12.49
C ILE A 161 -2.09 -9.29 -12.86
N GLN A 162 -1.42 -10.45 -12.73
CA GLN A 162 -2.07 -11.74 -12.93
C GLN A 162 -3.05 -12.05 -11.79
N SER A 163 -2.67 -11.75 -10.55
CA SER A 163 -3.52 -11.97 -9.37
C SER A 163 -4.81 -11.16 -9.39
N LEU A 164 -4.75 -9.92 -9.91
CA LEU A 164 -5.93 -9.06 -10.12
C LEU A 164 -7.00 -9.77 -10.94
N ARG A 165 -6.61 -10.34 -12.07
CA ARG A 165 -7.52 -10.92 -13.06
C ARG A 165 -8.04 -12.29 -12.65
N THR A 166 -7.22 -13.06 -11.94
CA THR A 166 -7.51 -14.47 -11.66
C THR A 166 -8.11 -14.70 -10.28
N TYR A 167 -7.61 -14.03 -9.24
CA TYR A 167 -7.93 -14.40 -7.85
C TYR A 167 -8.64 -13.31 -7.06
N LEU A 168 -8.49 -12.03 -7.44
CA LEU A 168 -8.93 -10.92 -6.59
C LEU A 168 -10.11 -10.13 -7.17
N GLY A 169 -10.72 -10.60 -8.27
CA GLY A 169 -11.86 -9.93 -8.90
C GLY A 169 -13.10 -9.76 -8.01
N HIS A 170 -13.23 -10.56 -6.94
CA HIS A 170 -14.30 -10.41 -5.95
C HIS A 170 -13.97 -9.44 -4.81
N VAL A 171 -12.70 -9.00 -4.68
CA VAL A 171 -12.31 -7.98 -3.71
C VAL A 171 -12.82 -6.62 -4.19
N LYS A 172 -13.68 -5.98 -3.41
CA LYS A 172 -14.28 -4.68 -3.73
C LYS A 172 -13.52 -3.53 -3.08
N ASP A 173 -13.69 -2.32 -3.62
CA ASP A 173 -13.07 -1.08 -3.13
C ASP A 173 -13.36 -0.79 -1.65
N LYS A 174 -14.51 -1.21 -1.13
CA LYS A 174 -14.84 -1.05 0.30
C LYS A 174 -14.17 -2.07 1.23
N HIS A 175 -13.64 -3.17 0.70
CA HIS A 175 -13.06 -4.23 1.54
C HIS A 175 -11.69 -3.79 2.08
N CYS A 176 -11.32 -4.32 3.25
CA CYS A 176 -9.96 -4.29 3.74
C CYS A 176 -9.44 -5.73 3.81
N CYS A 177 -8.32 -6.02 3.15
CA CYS A 177 -7.76 -7.36 3.17
C CYS A 177 -6.23 -7.36 3.22
N LEU A 178 -5.71 -8.45 3.76
CA LEU A 178 -4.29 -8.75 3.89
C LEU A 178 -4.03 -10.05 3.17
N PHE A 179 -3.02 -10.08 2.31
CA PHE A 179 -2.68 -11.30 1.59
C PHE A 179 -1.19 -11.40 1.26
N PHE A 180 -0.78 -12.63 0.98
CA PHE A 180 0.57 -12.97 0.55
C PHE A 180 0.47 -13.50 -0.88
N ASP A 181 0.65 -12.61 -1.85
CA ASP A 181 0.59 -12.96 -3.27
C ASP A 181 1.72 -13.95 -3.60
N PRO A 182 1.40 -15.14 -4.15
CA PRO A 182 2.40 -16.17 -4.44
C PRO A 182 3.44 -15.71 -5.47
N TYR A 183 3.12 -14.71 -6.30
CA TYR A 183 4.04 -14.14 -7.29
C TYR A 183 4.98 -13.09 -6.70
N LEU A 184 4.80 -12.70 -5.43
CA LEU A 184 5.55 -11.62 -4.78
C LEU A 184 6.44 -12.11 -3.64
N ASN A 185 6.89 -13.37 -3.68
CA ASN A 185 7.93 -13.91 -2.77
C ASN A 185 7.65 -13.64 -1.27
N GLY A 186 6.39 -13.80 -0.84
CA GLY A 186 6.01 -13.59 0.57
C GLY A 186 5.84 -12.11 0.97
N THR A 187 5.76 -11.18 0.02
CA THR A 187 5.38 -9.78 0.29
C THR A 187 4.01 -9.72 0.95
N LEU A 188 3.90 -9.02 2.09
CA LEU A 188 2.60 -8.69 2.66
C LEU A 188 1.92 -7.59 1.85
N SER A 189 0.75 -7.88 1.31
CA SER A 189 -0.05 -6.96 0.51
C SER A 189 -1.29 -6.55 1.31
N VAL A 190 -1.46 -5.25 1.55
CA VAL A 190 -2.52 -4.72 2.42
C VAL A 190 -3.40 -3.76 1.64
N LYS A 191 -4.55 -4.27 1.20
CA LYS A 191 -5.60 -3.50 0.53
C LYS A 191 -6.45 -2.81 1.59
N LEU A 192 -6.44 -1.48 1.61
CA LEU A 192 -7.20 -0.66 2.55
C LEU A 192 -8.60 -0.35 2.03
N PRO A 193 -9.56 0.01 2.91
CA PRO A 193 -10.90 0.39 2.46
C PRO A 193 -10.88 1.80 1.85
N GLY A 194 -11.09 1.93 0.54
CA GLY A 194 -11.16 3.21 -0.18
C GLY A 194 -12.42 4.01 0.15
N GLN A 195 -12.56 5.23 -0.39
CA GLN A 195 -13.71 6.10 -0.11
C GLN A 195 -15.05 5.54 -0.59
N GLY A 196 -15.09 4.82 -1.72
CA GLY A 196 -16.26 4.04 -2.18
C GLY A 196 -17.52 4.85 -2.44
#